data_AF-A0A7Y5Q2Q3-F1
#
_entry.id   AF-A0A7Y5Q2Q3-F1
#
_cell.length_a   1.000
_cell.length_b   1.000
_cell.length_c   1.000
_cell.angle_alpha   90.00
_cell.angle_beta   90.00
_cell.angle_gamma   90.00
#
_symmetry.space_group_name_H-M   'P 1'
#
loop_
_entity.id
_entity.type
_entity.pdbx_description
1 polymer ?
#
loop_
_entity_poly.entity_id
_entity_poly.type
_entity_poly.pdbx_seq_one_letter_code
_entity_poly.pdbx_strand_id
1 'polypeptide(L)'
;MRRWLLILPLLTGLALAEAPPTGIIVDATHLDLQRARFPKLYDPAGKMLYPPPKLISDANYRQGYTGYKPSLAAARLDTKRVGDNPLVIRPVGVNADDPTRGSVDLTEEQAAALRALNQSAGLLDKDKVAIVIGLGIESSTPADGATDVTPEATVTVVFTKRLRRDAFEHPGLLVVTDSQGAALAGAIDHRWQERRVIFRPAQPWRPGESYTVTLSKRIESEIRACLDQDVTLTFTICQPAATDPAAPADKDKGETAQSAAGVLGGLGSRNTGLDE
;
A
#
# COMPACT_ATOMS: atom_id res chain seq x y z
N MET A 1 -29.79 63.24 -5.79
CA MET A 1 -28.68 62.26 -5.82
C MET A 1 -28.73 61.39 -4.57
N ARG A 2 -29.20 60.15 -4.67
CA ARG A 2 -29.04 59.13 -3.62
C ARG A 2 -28.75 57.80 -4.30
N ARG A 3 -27.48 57.42 -4.34
CA ARG A 3 -27.01 56.08 -4.72
C ARG A 3 -27.43 55.12 -3.60
N TRP A 4 -28.25 54.13 -3.93
CA TRP A 4 -28.48 52.99 -3.07
C TRP A 4 -27.44 51.93 -3.43
N LEU A 5 -26.51 51.65 -2.51
CA LEU A 5 -25.66 50.46 -2.57
C LEU A 5 -26.55 49.26 -2.22
N LEU A 6 -26.80 48.38 -3.19
CA LEU A 6 -27.28 47.03 -2.91
C LEU A 6 -26.09 46.21 -2.42
N ILE A 7 -26.05 45.97 -1.11
CA ILE A 7 -25.18 44.97 -0.51
C ILE A 7 -25.82 43.61 -0.80
N LEU A 8 -25.27 42.85 -1.76
CA LEU A 8 -25.60 41.43 -1.90
C LEU A 8 -25.06 40.70 -0.65
N PRO A 9 -25.87 39.90 0.06
CA PRO A 9 -25.31 38.99 1.04
C PRO A 9 -24.54 37.89 0.30
N LEU A 10 -23.32 37.60 0.77
CA LEU A 10 -22.64 36.35 0.45
C LEU A 10 -23.56 35.20 0.85
N LEU A 11 -24.05 34.42 -0.11
CA LEU A 11 -24.62 33.11 0.18
C LEU A 11 -23.47 32.20 0.61
N THR A 12 -23.35 31.99 1.92
CA THR A 12 -22.55 30.92 2.50
C THR A 12 -23.05 29.59 1.96
N GLY A 13 -22.16 28.78 1.38
CA GLY A 13 -22.49 27.54 0.69
C GLY A 13 -23.31 26.58 1.55
N LEU A 14 -24.46 26.15 1.02
CA LEU A 14 -25.20 25.00 1.53
C LEU A 14 -24.40 23.74 1.14
N ALA A 15 -23.64 23.17 2.07
CA ALA A 15 -23.17 21.80 1.89
C ALA A 15 -24.42 20.90 1.87
N LEU A 16 -24.75 20.34 0.72
CA LEU A 16 -25.79 19.30 0.63
C LEU A 16 -25.33 18.12 1.47
N ALA A 17 -26.11 17.77 2.51
CA ALA A 17 -25.85 16.58 3.30
C ALA A 17 -25.82 15.36 2.37
N GLU A 18 -24.75 14.57 2.44
CA GLU A 18 -24.59 13.37 1.63
C GLU A 18 -25.73 12.38 1.92
N ALA A 19 -26.31 11.77 0.89
CA ALA A 19 -27.40 10.83 1.05
C ALA A 19 -26.97 9.65 1.94
N PRO A 20 -27.82 9.16 2.86
CA PRO A 20 -27.45 8.10 3.77
C PRO A 20 -27.09 6.80 2.99
N PRO A 21 -26.10 6.02 3.46
CA PRO A 21 -25.74 4.78 2.81
C PRO A 21 -26.90 3.77 2.75
N THR A 22 -27.04 3.10 1.61
CA THR A 22 -28.11 2.13 1.34
C THR A 22 -27.72 0.67 1.58
N GLY A 23 -26.43 0.44 1.79
CA GLY A 23 -25.82 -0.87 2.00
C GLY A 23 -24.34 -0.74 2.30
N ILE A 24 -23.67 -1.88 2.45
CA ILE A 24 -22.25 -1.96 2.81
C ILE A 24 -21.56 -2.87 1.79
N ILE A 25 -20.43 -2.41 1.25
CA ILE A 25 -19.49 -3.22 0.50
C ILE A 25 -18.22 -3.37 1.34
N VAL A 26 -17.86 -4.61 1.65
CA VAL A 26 -16.60 -4.95 2.30
C VAL A 26 -15.60 -5.30 1.22
N ASP A 27 -14.70 -4.38 0.90
CA ASP A 27 -13.62 -4.59 -0.05
C ASP A 27 -12.46 -5.33 0.62
N ALA A 28 -12.39 -6.65 0.41
CA ALA A 28 -11.32 -7.51 0.91
C ALA A 28 -10.37 -7.97 -0.22
N THR A 29 -10.26 -7.21 -1.30
CA THR A 29 -9.41 -7.57 -2.46
C THR A 29 -7.92 -7.65 -2.13
N HIS A 30 -7.44 -6.94 -1.10
CA HIS A 30 -6.07 -7.02 -0.56
C HIS A 30 -5.85 -8.11 0.48
N LEU A 31 -6.89 -8.86 0.81
CA LEU A 31 -6.81 -9.95 1.78
C LEU A 31 -6.92 -11.30 1.07
N ASP A 32 -6.16 -12.28 1.56
CA ASP A 32 -6.38 -13.69 1.24
C ASP A 32 -7.62 -14.25 1.98
N LEU A 33 -8.73 -13.51 1.91
CA LEU A 33 -10.02 -13.90 2.45
C LEU A 33 -10.60 -15.04 1.61
N GLN A 34 -11.10 -16.07 2.28
CA GLN A 34 -11.74 -17.24 1.69
C GLN A 34 -13.26 -17.11 1.71
N ARG A 35 -13.92 -17.83 0.79
CA ARG A 35 -15.38 -18.00 0.87
C ARG A 35 -15.71 -18.87 2.08
N ALA A 36 -16.62 -18.38 2.91
CA ALA A 36 -17.21 -19.12 4.01
C ALA A 36 -18.74 -19.10 3.89
N ARG A 37 -19.39 -20.12 4.47
CA ARG A 37 -20.86 -20.17 4.52
C ARG A 37 -21.43 -19.01 5.35
N PHE A 38 -20.69 -18.57 6.38
CA PHE A 38 -21.08 -17.51 7.31
C PHE A 38 -19.87 -16.59 7.57
N PRO A 39 -19.52 -15.69 6.64
CA PRO A 39 -18.44 -14.73 6.87
C PRO A 39 -18.82 -13.79 8.00
N LYS A 40 -17.82 -13.35 8.76
CA LYS A 40 -18.03 -12.48 9.92
C LYS A 40 -17.19 -11.22 9.83
N LEU A 41 -17.72 -10.13 10.38
CA LEU A 41 -17.00 -8.88 10.57
C LEU A 41 -16.85 -8.65 12.08
N TYR A 42 -15.62 -8.49 12.55
CA TYR A 42 -15.31 -8.21 13.95
C TYR A 42 -14.81 -6.78 14.13
N ASP A 43 -15.13 -6.17 15.27
CA ASP A 43 -14.48 -4.95 15.73
C ASP A 43 -13.14 -5.25 16.42
N PRO A 44 -12.31 -4.23 16.72
CA PRO A 44 -11.03 -4.44 17.41
C PRO A 44 -11.12 -5.06 18.80
N ALA A 45 -12.30 -5.05 19.43
CA ALA A 45 -12.54 -5.70 20.72
C ALA A 45 -12.93 -7.19 20.58
N GLY A 46 -12.91 -7.73 19.36
CA GLY A 46 -13.28 -9.11 19.06
C GLY A 46 -14.78 -9.36 19.04
N LYS A 47 -15.62 -8.31 19.07
CA LYS A 47 -17.07 -8.45 19.02
C LYS A 47 -17.54 -8.50 17.57
N MET A 48 -18.33 -9.53 17.28
CA MET A 48 -18.94 -9.73 15.96
C MET A 48 -20.03 -8.67 15.71
N LEU A 49 -19.90 -7.94 14.61
CA LEU A 49 -20.88 -6.95 14.15
C LEU A 49 -21.84 -7.55 13.11
N TYR A 50 -21.32 -8.44 12.26
CA TYR A 50 -22.07 -9.09 11.21
C TYR A 50 -21.68 -10.57 11.11
N PRO A 51 -22.63 -11.49 10.89
CA PRO A 51 -24.08 -11.26 10.93
C PRO A 51 -24.58 -10.96 12.37
N PRO A 52 -25.55 -10.05 12.56
CA PRO A 52 -26.14 -9.83 13.88
C PRO A 52 -26.99 -11.04 14.32
N PRO A 53 -27.22 -11.26 15.63
CA PRO A 53 -27.99 -12.40 16.13
C PRO A 53 -29.34 -12.61 15.45
N LYS A 54 -30.06 -11.52 15.18
CA LYS A 54 -31.34 -11.53 14.45
C LYS A 54 -31.24 -12.15 13.07
N LEU A 55 -30.16 -11.87 12.34
CA LEU A 55 -29.93 -12.41 11.00
C LEU A 55 -29.53 -13.88 11.07
N ILE A 56 -28.75 -14.28 12.07
CA ILE A 56 -28.37 -15.70 12.29
C ILE A 56 -29.61 -16.58 12.54
N SER A 57 -30.64 -16.03 13.17
CA SER A 57 -31.91 -16.71 13.42
C SER A 57 -32.82 -16.79 12.19
N ASP A 58 -32.56 -16.02 11.12
CA ASP A 58 -33.37 -16.02 9.89
C ASP A 58 -33.19 -17.32 9.10
N ALA A 59 -34.30 -17.97 8.74
CA ALA A 59 -34.28 -19.27 8.05
C ALA A 59 -33.62 -19.21 6.66
N ASN A 60 -33.71 -18.09 5.95
CA ASN A 60 -33.07 -17.91 4.65
C ASN A 60 -31.58 -17.70 4.82
N TYR A 61 -31.16 -16.87 5.79
CA TYR A 61 -29.74 -16.65 6.06
C TYR A 61 -29.02 -17.93 6.48
N ARG A 62 -29.70 -18.81 7.24
CA ARG A 62 -29.17 -20.11 7.66
C ARG A 62 -28.80 -21.04 6.50
N GLN A 63 -29.30 -20.79 5.28
CA GLN A 63 -28.89 -21.52 4.08
C GLN A 63 -27.47 -21.14 3.61
N GLY A 64 -26.97 -19.99 4.08
CA GLY A 64 -25.63 -19.49 3.82
C GLY A 64 -25.63 -18.10 3.21
N TYR A 65 -24.50 -17.43 3.36
CA TYR A 65 -24.27 -16.11 2.81
C TYR A 65 -24.07 -16.17 1.29
N THR A 66 -24.79 -15.30 0.57
CA THR A 66 -24.79 -15.23 -0.91
C THR A 66 -24.26 -13.90 -1.44
N GLY A 67 -23.76 -13.00 -0.58
CA GLY A 67 -23.34 -11.64 -0.95
C GLY A 67 -21.91 -11.51 -1.47
N TYR A 68 -21.22 -12.59 -1.85
CA TYR A 68 -19.85 -12.50 -2.39
C TYR A 68 -19.81 -11.91 -3.80
N LYS A 69 -18.81 -11.06 -4.08
CA LYS A 69 -18.60 -10.40 -5.38
C LYS A 69 -17.16 -10.54 -5.87
N PRO A 70 -16.93 -10.65 -7.19
CA PRO A 70 -15.59 -10.81 -7.76
C PRO A 70 -14.82 -9.50 -7.91
N SER A 71 -15.47 -8.35 -7.76
CA SER A 71 -14.90 -7.01 -7.93
C SER A 71 -15.71 -5.96 -7.18
N LEU A 72 -15.11 -4.81 -6.88
CA LEU A 72 -15.82 -3.66 -6.34
C LEU A 72 -16.89 -3.17 -7.32
N ALA A 73 -16.57 -3.17 -8.62
CA ALA A 73 -17.50 -2.82 -9.68
C ALA A 73 -18.75 -3.73 -9.68
N ALA A 74 -18.57 -5.05 -9.59
CA ALA A 74 -19.70 -5.98 -9.53
C ALA A 74 -20.52 -5.83 -8.23
N ALA A 75 -19.88 -5.46 -7.12
CA ALA A 75 -20.58 -5.18 -5.87
C ALA A 75 -21.46 -3.93 -5.95
N ARG A 76 -20.95 -2.85 -6.56
CA ARG A 76 -21.71 -1.61 -6.78
C ARG A 76 -22.91 -1.79 -7.70
N LEU A 77 -22.83 -2.74 -8.65
CA LEU A 77 -23.95 -3.07 -9.55
C LEU A 77 -25.02 -3.96 -8.91
N ASP A 78 -24.78 -4.55 -7.73
CA ASP A 78 -25.78 -5.36 -7.02
C ASP A 78 -26.71 -4.47 -6.18
N THR A 79 -27.53 -3.67 -6.86
CA THR A 79 -28.49 -2.75 -6.23
C THR A 79 -29.53 -3.48 -5.38
N LYS A 80 -29.80 -4.76 -5.66
CA LYS A 80 -30.66 -5.60 -4.80
C LYS A 80 -30.02 -5.85 -3.43
N ARG A 81 -28.70 -6.10 -3.40
CA ARG A 81 -27.95 -6.33 -2.17
C ARG A 81 -27.60 -5.05 -1.44
N VAL A 82 -27.00 -4.06 -2.11
CA VAL A 82 -26.39 -2.90 -1.43
C VAL A 82 -27.06 -1.55 -1.74
N GLY A 83 -28.10 -1.55 -2.58
CA GLY A 83 -28.75 -0.32 -3.05
C GLY A 83 -27.83 0.53 -3.95
N ASP A 84 -28.19 1.81 -4.11
CA ASP A 84 -27.54 2.70 -5.08
C ASP A 84 -26.38 3.53 -4.49
N ASN A 85 -26.33 3.69 -3.17
CA ASN A 85 -25.27 4.42 -2.47
C ASN A 85 -24.66 3.60 -1.32
N PRO A 86 -23.90 2.53 -1.61
CA PRO A 86 -23.28 1.73 -0.57
C PRO A 86 -22.06 2.41 0.06
N LEU A 87 -21.92 2.29 1.38
CA LEU A 87 -20.67 2.57 2.07
C LEU A 87 -19.66 1.47 1.72
N VAL A 88 -18.49 1.84 1.22
CA VAL A 88 -17.38 0.90 1.00
C VAL A 88 -16.43 0.97 2.18
N ILE A 89 -16.15 -0.18 2.80
CA ILE A 89 -15.14 -0.32 3.85
C ILE A 89 -14.05 -1.28 3.40
N ARG A 90 -12.84 -1.10 3.95
CA ARG A 90 -11.67 -1.92 3.63
C ARG A 90 -11.09 -2.50 4.93
N PRO A 91 -11.33 -3.78 5.25
CA PRO A 91 -10.91 -4.37 6.51
C PRO A 91 -9.39 -4.36 6.71
N VAL A 92 -8.95 -4.42 7.97
CA VAL A 92 -7.51 -4.39 8.29
C VAL A 92 -6.83 -5.74 8.09
N GLY A 93 -7.57 -6.84 8.16
CA GLY A 93 -7.00 -8.18 8.06
C GLY A 93 -8.04 -9.28 8.01
N VAL A 94 -7.59 -10.48 7.63
CA VAL A 94 -8.34 -11.72 7.87
C VAL A 94 -8.23 -12.03 9.36
N ASN A 95 -9.35 -12.32 10.00
CA ASN A 95 -9.38 -12.69 11.41
C ASN A 95 -8.57 -13.98 11.63
N ALA A 96 -7.53 -13.90 12.45
CA ALA A 96 -6.60 -15.00 12.67
C ALA A 96 -7.21 -16.19 13.41
N ASP A 97 -8.27 -15.96 14.19
CA ASP A 97 -8.97 -16.97 14.97
C ASP A 97 -10.03 -17.72 14.15
N ASP A 98 -10.31 -17.30 12.91
CA ASP A 98 -11.23 -17.99 12.02
C ASP A 98 -10.49 -19.06 11.19
N PRO A 99 -10.67 -20.37 11.51
CA PRO A 99 -10.01 -21.44 10.80
C PRO A 99 -10.47 -21.55 9.33
N THR A 100 -11.63 -20.98 8.99
CA THR A 100 -12.12 -20.93 7.61
C THR A 100 -11.52 -19.78 6.81
N ARG A 101 -10.81 -18.85 7.48
CA ARG A 101 -10.29 -17.60 6.89
C ARG A 101 -11.37 -16.84 6.13
N GLY A 102 -12.62 -16.89 6.60
CA GLY A 102 -13.78 -16.26 5.97
C GLY A 102 -14.25 -14.99 6.68
N SER A 103 -13.58 -14.62 7.76
CA SER A 103 -13.90 -13.49 8.61
C SER A 103 -12.81 -12.42 8.55
N VAL A 104 -13.19 -11.17 8.78
CA VAL A 104 -12.27 -10.03 8.76
C VAL A 104 -12.40 -9.17 10.02
N ASP A 105 -11.30 -8.50 10.32
CA ASP A 105 -11.24 -7.51 11.40
C ASP A 105 -11.34 -6.10 10.81
N LEU A 106 -12.08 -5.23 11.49
CA LEU A 106 -12.31 -3.85 11.11
C LEU A 106 -11.54 -2.88 12.02
N THR A 107 -11.35 -1.64 11.57
CA THR A 107 -10.95 -0.55 12.46
C THR A 107 -12.11 -0.14 13.37
N GLU A 108 -11.82 0.58 14.47
CA GLU A 108 -12.90 1.10 15.33
C GLU A 108 -13.78 2.12 14.58
N GLU A 109 -13.20 2.92 13.68
CA GLU A 109 -13.95 3.86 12.83
C GLU A 109 -14.97 3.12 11.94
N GLN A 110 -14.54 2.06 11.27
CA GLN A 110 -15.42 1.22 10.45
C GLN A 110 -16.49 0.55 11.31
N ALA A 111 -16.10 -0.02 12.45
CA ALA A 111 -17.01 -0.66 13.38
C ALA A 111 -18.10 0.32 13.88
N ALA A 112 -17.70 1.54 14.27
CA ALA A 112 -18.61 2.59 14.71
C ALA A 112 -19.58 3.01 13.59
N ALA A 113 -19.09 3.21 12.36
CA ALA A 113 -19.93 3.53 11.21
C ALA A 113 -20.97 2.43 10.95
N LEU A 114 -20.56 1.15 11.01
CA LEU A 114 -21.45 0.01 10.80
C LEU A 114 -22.53 -0.10 11.89
N ARG A 115 -22.16 0.14 13.15
CA ARG A 115 -23.12 0.18 14.27
C ARG A 115 -24.13 1.33 14.08
N ALA A 116 -23.67 2.53 13.72
CA ALA A 116 -24.53 3.69 13.48
C ALA A 116 -25.51 3.45 12.31
N LEU A 117 -25.04 2.87 11.20
CA LEU A 117 -25.88 2.51 10.05
C LEU A 117 -26.88 1.40 10.38
N ASN A 118 -26.50 0.44 11.23
CA ASN A 118 -27.45 -0.58 11.67
C ASN A 118 -28.51 0.02 12.61
N GLN A 119 -28.15 0.99 13.45
CA GLN A 119 -29.12 1.68 14.32
C GLN A 119 -30.11 2.54 13.52
N SER A 120 -29.65 3.29 12.52
CA SER A 120 -30.50 4.22 11.77
C SER A 120 -31.29 3.55 10.64
N ALA A 121 -30.70 2.59 9.94
CA ALA A 121 -31.27 2.00 8.73
C ALA A 121 -31.42 0.47 8.78
N GLY A 122 -30.84 -0.20 9.80
CA GLY A 122 -30.89 -1.65 9.94
C GLY A 122 -30.17 -2.39 8.82
N LEU A 123 -29.09 -1.82 8.26
CA LEU A 123 -28.41 -2.40 7.09
C LEU A 123 -27.83 -3.80 7.36
N LEU A 124 -27.22 -4.03 8.52
CA LEU A 124 -26.69 -5.35 8.89
C LEU A 124 -27.83 -6.34 9.18
N ASP A 125 -28.88 -5.88 9.87
CA ASP A 125 -30.09 -6.65 10.17
C ASP A 125 -30.80 -7.15 8.91
N LYS A 126 -30.78 -6.33 7.84
CA LYS A 126 -31.43 -6.61 6.55
C LYS A 126 -30.50 -7.31 5.55
N ASP A 127 -29.34 -7.78 6.01
CA ASP A 127 -28.32 -8.43 5.18
C ASP A 127 -27.90 -7.57 3.96
N LYS A 128 -27.81 -6.25 4.13
CA LYS A 128 -27.39 -5.29 3.10
C LYS A 128 -25.87 -5.20 3.00
N VAL A 129 -25.20 -6.35 3.01
CA VAL A 129 -23.75 -6.49 2.98
C VAL A 129 -23.33 -7.29 1.75
N ALA A 130 -22.43 -6.74 0.94
CA ALA A 130 -21.69 -7.48 -0.07
C ALA A 130 -20.22 -7.58 0.35
N ILE A 131 -19.57 -8.72 0.10
CA ILE A 131 -18.15 -8.91 0.41
C ILE A 131 -17.42 -9.16 -0.91
N VAL A 132 -16.45 -8.32 -1.22
CA VAL A 132 -15.62 -8.46 -2.41
C VAL A 132 -14.45 -9.37 -2.09
N ILE A 133 -14.36 -10.46 -2.84
CA ILE A 133 -13.26 -11.45 -2.79
C ILE A 133 -12.70 -11.64 -4.20
N GLY A 134 -12.32 -10.52 -4.80
CA GLY A 134 -11.69 -10.47 -6.10
C GLY A 134 -10.21 -10.81 -6.06
N LEU A 135 -9.56 -10.67 -7.22
CA LEU A 135 -8.12 -10.68 -7.31
C LEU A 135 -7.59 -9.30 -6.91
N GLY A 136 -6.56 -9.26 -6.07
CA GLY A 136 -5.84 -8.05 -5.71
C GLY A 136 -4.41 -8.36 -5.34
N ILE A 137 -3.68 -7.33 -4.90
CA ILE A 137 -2.29 -7.45 -4.44
C ILE A 137 -2.30 -7.58 -2.92
N GLU A 138 -1.67 -8.64 -2.42
CA GLU A 138 -1.44 -8.87 -0.99
C GLU A 138 -0.20 -8.11 -0.52
N SER A 139 0.88 -8.17 -1.30
CA SER A 139 2.13 -7.49 -0.99
C SER A 139 3.02 -7.36 -2.21
N SER A 140 3.94 -6.40 -2.18
CA SER A 140 5.05 -6.29 -3.13
C SER A 140 6.39 -6.15 -2.42
N THR A 141 7.45 -6.56 -3.10
CA THR A 141 8.84 -6.33 -2.70
C THR A 141 9.61 -5.89 -3.94
N PRO A 142 10.09 -4.65 -4.03
CA PRO A 142 9.94 -3.57 -3.06
C PRO A 142 8.48 -3.24 -2.71
N ALA A 143 8.26 -2.79 -1.48
CA ALA A 143 6.95 -2.26 -1.09
C ALA A 143 6.65 -1.00 -1.93
N ASP A 144 5.36 -0.75 -2.19
CA ASP A 144 4.96 0.47 -2.89
C ASP A 144 5.42 1.72 -2.11
N GLY A 145 6.10 2.62 -2.81
CA GLY A 145 6.72 3.82 -2.26
C GLY A 145 8.06 3.61 -1.54
N ALA A 146 8.66 2.41 -1.59
CA ALA A 146 9.96 2.17 -0.95
C ALA A 146 11.09 3.01 -1.58
N THR A 147 11.97 3.60 -0.78
CA THR A 147 13.02 4.53 -1.27
C THR A 147 14.47 4.02 -1.17
N ASP A 148 14.72 2.99 -0.37
CA ASP A 148 16.06 2.46 -0.09
C ASP A 148 16.26 1.08 -0.73
N VAL A 149 15.86 0.95 -2.00
CA VAL A 149 15.94 -0.32 -2.73
C VAL A 149 17.33 -0.53 -3.32
N THR A 150 17.87 -1.75 -3.24
CA THR A 150 19.19 -2.09 -3.78
C THR A 150 19.20 -2.17 -5.33
N PRO A 151 20.28 -1.79 -6.01
CA PRO A 151 20.40 -1.87 -7.49
C PRO A 151 20.22 -3.27 -8.10
N GLU A 152 20.31 -4.35 -7.31
CA GLU A 152 20.15 -5.74 -7.73
C GLU A 152 18.79 -6.33 -7.33
N ALA A 153 17.89 -5.50 -6.78
CA ALA A 153 16.60 -5.96 -6.29
C ALA A 153 15.79 -6.64 -7.41
N THR A 154 15.03 -7.66 -7.05
CA THR A 154 13.99 -8.20 -7.93
C THR A 154 12.65 -7.63 -7.50
N VAL A 155 11.72 -7.46 -8.44
CA VAL A 155 10.36 -7.07 -8.13
C VAL A 155 9.54 -8.33 -7.95
N THR A 156 9.04 -8.56 -6.74
CA THR A 156 8.14 -9.66 -6.41
C THR A 156 6.78 -9.10 -6.05
N VAL A 157 5.72 -9.63 -6.64
CA VAL A 157 4.34 -9.27 -6.32
C VAL A 157 3.58 -10.54 -5.92
N VAL A 158 2.92 -10.49 -4.78
CA VAL A 158 2.07 -11.56 -4.25
C VAL A 158 0.61 -11.12 -4.36
N PHE A 159 -0.21 -11.98 -4.95
CA PHE A 159 -1.64 -11.78 -5.17
C PHE A 159 -2.47 -12.48 -4.09
N THR A 160 -3.67 -11.96 -3.85
CA THR A 160 -4.60 -12.51 -2.86
C THR A 160 -5.31 -13.77 -3.29
N LYS A 161 -5.18 -14.17 -4.57
CA LYS A 161 -5.78 -15.38 -5.13
C LYS A 161 -4.78 -16.05 -6.05
N ARG A 162 -4.93 -17.37 -6.22
CA ARG A 162 -4.16 -18.13 -7.21
C ARG A 162 -4.46 -17.61 -8.61
N LEU A 163 -3.39 -17.49 -9.38
CA LEU A 163 -3.43 -17.01 -10.75
C LEU A 163 -3.67 -18.19 -11.68
N ARG A 164 -4.31 -17.94 -12.82
CA ARG A 164 -4.39 -18.99 -13.86
C ARG A 164 -2.99 -19.33 -14.35
N ARG A 165 -2.76 -20.58 -14.76
CA ARG A 165 -1.48 -21.02 -15.34
C ARG A 165 -1.03 -20.14 -16.51
N ASP A 166 -1.97 -19.71 -17.34
CA ASP A 166 -1.78 -18.90 -18.55
C ASP A 166 -1.85 -17.38 -18.30
N ALA A 167 -1.96 -16.92 -17.04
CA ALA A 167 -2.23 -15.52 -16.70
C ALA A 167 -1.17 -14.51 -17.17
N PHE A 168 0.02 -14.96 -17.56
CA PHE A 168 1.13 -14.13 -18.04
C PHE A 168 1.63 -14.53 -19.45
N GLU A 169 0.86 -15.34 -20.20
CA GLU A 169 1.24 -15.73 -21.57
C GLU A 169 1.10 -14.58 -22.58
N HIS A 170 0.26 -13.59 -22.28
CA HIS A 170 0.14 -12.38 -23.10
C HIS A 170 1.14 -11.30 -22.67
N PRO A 171 1.82 -10.65 -23.63
CA PRO A 171 2.75 -9.57 -23.31
C PRO A 171 2.02 -8.35 -22.74
N GLY A 172 2.75 -7.54 -21.95
CA GLY A 172 2.25 -6.27 -21.43
C GLY A 172 1.37 -6.36 -20.18
N LEU A 173 1.27 -7.53 -19.55
CA LEU A 173 0.51 -7.69 -18.30
C LEU A 173 1.28 -7.23 -17.05
N LEU A 174 2.61 -7.28 -17.10
CA LEU A 174 3.50 -6.60 -16.16
C LEU A 174 4.50 -5.80 -16.98
N VAL A 175 4.54 -4.50 -16.73
CA VAL A 175 5.47 -3.56 -17.37
C VAL A 175 6.18 -2.80 -16.27
N VAL A 176 7.50 -2.66 -16.37
CA VAL A 176 8.28 -1.79 -15.49
C VAL A 176 8.82 -0.63 -16.32
N THR A 177 8.62 0.60 -15.86
CA THR A 177 9.11 1.81 -16.52
C THR A 177 9.99 2.65 -15.59
N ASP A 178 10.92 3.40 -16.16
CA ASP A 178 11.66 4.45 -15.43
C ASP A 178 10.81 5.72 -15.27
N SER A 179 11.40 6.77 -14.69
CA SER A 179 10.71 8.05 -14.48
C SER A 179 10.36 8.78 -15.78
N GLN A 180 11.00 8.43 -16.90
CA GLN A 180 10.70 8.96 -18.22
C GLN A 180 9.65 8.13 -18.97
N GLY A 181 9.16 7.04 -18.37
CA GLY A 181 8.17 6.14 -18.97
C GLY A 181 8.75 5.14 -19.96
N ALA A 182 10.07 5.01 -20.06
CA ALA A 182 10.69 4.01 -20.91
C ALA A 182 10.61 2.63 -20.26
N ALA A 183 10.16 1.62 -21.01
CA ALA A 183 10.02 0.26 -20.50
C ALA A 183 11.39 -0.40 -20.30
N LEU A 184 11.57 -1.04 -19.14
CA LEU A 184 12.75 -1.82 -18.82
C LEU A 184 12.58 -3.27 -19.24
N ALA A 185 13.58 -3.79 -19.95
CA ALA A 185 13.65 -5.21 -20.28
C ALA A 185 13.93 -6.05 -19.02
N GLY A 186 13.29 -7.21 -18.95
CA GLY A 186 13.49 -8.17 -17.86
C GLY A 186 12.75 -9.48 -18.11
N ALA A 187 13.09 -10.48 -17.32
CA ALA A 187 12.44 -11.78 -17.34
C ALA A 187 11.32 -11.82 -16.30
N ILE A 188 10.14 -12.30 -16.71
CA ILE A 188 9.00 -12.55 -15.83
C ILE A 188 8.96 -14.03 -15.47
N ASP A 189 9.04 -14.33 -14.18
CA ASP A 189 8.86 -15.65 -13.61
C ASP A 189 7.56 -15.69 -12.80
N HIS A 190 6.52 -16.28 -13.39
CA HIS A 190 5.21 -16.41 -12.78
C HIS A 190 5.06 -17.76 -12.06
N ARG A 191 4.91 -17.72 -10.73
CA ARG A 191 4.64 -18.86 -9.84
C ARG A 191 3.15 -18.91 -9.48
N TRP A 192 2.34 -19.41 -10.41
CA TRP A 192 0.87 -19.39 -10.32
C TRP A 192 0.28 -20.05 -9.06
N GLN A 193 0.84 -21.19 -8.63
CA GLN A 193 0.39 -21.89 -7.42
C GLN A 193 0.71 -21.11 -6.14
N GLU A 194 1.80 -20.34 -6.16
CA GLU A 194 2.30 -19.54 -5.06
C GLU A 194 1.69 -18.14 -5.03
N ARG A 195 0.79 -17.82 -5.98
CA ARG A 195 0.15 -16.51 -6.12
C ARG A 195 1.18 -15.40 -6.35
N ARG A 196 2.30 -15.71 -6.99
CA ARG A 196 3.46 -14.80 -7.05
C ARG A 196 3.96 -14.60 -8.48
N VAL A 197 4.31 -13.37 -8.82
CA VAL A 197 5.09 -13.04 -10.03
C VAL A 197 6.38 -12.35 -9.63
N ILE A 198 7.48 -12.70 -10.28
CA ILE A 198 8.80 -12.15 -10.05
C ILE A 198 9.31 -11.56 -11.36
N PHE A 199 9.62 -10.27 -11.36
CA PHE A 199 10.31 -9.60 -12.46
C PHE A 199 11.79 -9.44 -12.10
N ARG A 200 12.64 -9.99 -12.97
CA ARG A 200 14.09 -9.89 -12.89
C ARG A 200 14.57 -8.91 -13.96
N PRO A 201 15.09 -7.73 -13.59
CA PRO A 201 15.56 -6.76 -14.57
C PRO A 201 16.75 -7.36 -15.36
N ALA A 202 16.84 -7.05 -16.65
CA ALA A 202 17.94 -7.52 -17.49
C ALA A 202 19.26 -6.81 -17.21
N GLN A 203 19.20 -5.64 -16.58
CA GLN A 203 20.33 -4.82 -16.15
C GLN A 203 20.09 -4.31 -14.73
N PRO A 204 21.13 -4.05 -13.93
CA PRO A 204 20.97 -3.43 -12.61
C PRO A 204 20.19 -2.12 -12.70
N TRP A 205 19.41 -1.81 -11.66
CA TRP A 205 18.68 -0.55 -11.58
C TRP A 205 19.65 0.63 -11.46
N ARG A 206 19.28 1.78 -12.01
CA ARG A 206 20.08 2.99 -11.90
C ARG A 206 19.95 3.57 -10.49
N PRO A 207 21.04 3.85 -9.77
CA PRO A 207 20.97 4.45 -8.44
C PRO A 207 20.30 5.83 -8.44
N GLY A 208 19.45 6.10 -7.45
CA GLY A 208 18.69 7.35 -7.34
C GLY A 208 17.50 7.50 -8.29
N GLU A 209 17.26 6.51 -9.16
CA GLU A 209 16.14 6.51 -10.11
C GLU A 209 14.89 5.92 -9.46
N SER A 210 13.72 6.43 -9.85
CA SER A 210 12.42 5.86 -9.47
C SER A 210 11.82 5.04 -10.60
N TYR A 211 11.22 3.91 -10.26
CA TYR A 211 10.62 2.97 -11.18
C TYR A 211 9.15 2.74 -10.85
N THR A 212 8.35 2.50 -11.89
CA THR A 212 6.94 2.18 -11.79
C THR A 212 6.68 0.79 -12.34
N VAL A 213 6.02 -0.06 -11.57
CA VAL A 213 5.54 -1.39 -11.98
C VAL A 213 4.05 -1.28 -12.23
N THR A 214 3.62 -1.58 -13.45
CA THR A 214 2.21 -1.59 -13.85
C THR A 214 1.76 -3.02 -14.08
N LEU A 215 0.75 -3.44 -13.32
CA LEU A 215 0.06 -4.72 -13.44
C LEU A 215 -1.30 -4.49 -14.09
N SER A 216 -1.54 -5.14 -15.23
CA SER A 216 -2.79 -4.95 -15.96
C SER A 216 -3.97 -5.59 -15.25
N LYS A 217 -5.13 -4.93 -15.28
CA LYS A 217 -6.42 -5.50 -14.89
C LYS A 217 -6.84 -6.75 -15.65
N ARG A 218 -6.14 -7.08 -16.73
CA ARG A 218 -6.39 -8.28 -17.52
C ARG A 218 -5.80 -9.54 -16.88
N ILE A 219 -4.96 -9.41 -15.84
CA ILE A 219 -4.48 -10.56 -15.07
C ILE A 219 -5.66 -11.25 -14.41
N GLU A 220 -5.74 -12.57 -14.60
CA GLU A 220 -6.90 -13.37 -14.19
C GLU A 220 -6.49 -14.48 -13.20
N SER A 221 -7.33 -14.64 -12.17
CA SER A 221 -7.22 -15.71 -11.17
C SER A 221 -7.87 -17.01 -11.60
N GLU A 222 -7.59 -18.12 -10.90
CA GLU A 222 -8.22 -19.42 -11.16
C GLU A 222 -9.75 -19.37 -11.05
N ILE A 223 -10.28 -18.47 -10.20
CA ILE A 223 -11.72 -18.24 -10.04
C ILE A 223 -12.32 -17.25 -11.06
N ARG A 224 -11.56 -16.91 -12.11
CA ARG A 224 -11.95 -15.97 -13.18
C ARG A 224 -12.18 -14.52 -12.69
N ALA A 225 -11.72 -14.19 -11.49
CA ALA A 225 -11.68 -12.80 -11.02
C ALA A 225 -10.43 -12.10 -11.56
N CYS A 226 -10.60 -10.83 -11.92
CA CYS A 226 -9.53 -9.95 -12.40
C CYS A 226 -9.26 -8.85 -11.36
N LEU A 227 -8.17 -8.09 -11.53
CA LEU A 227 -8.02 -6.84 -10.77
C LEU A 227 -9.11 -5.86 -11.23
N ASP A 228 -9.55 -5.00 -10.32
CA ASP A 228 -10.60 -4.00 -10.63
C ASP A 228 -10.12 -2.93 -11.63
N GLN A 229 -8.82 -2.62 -11.56
CA GLN A 229 -8.14 -1.65 -12.41
C GLN A 229 -6.66 -2.03 -12.53
N ASP A 230 -5.94 -1.32 -13.41
CA ASP A 230 -4.49 -1.47 -13.49
C ASP A 230 -3.88 -1.02 -12.15
N VAL A 231 -2.94 -1.79 -11.62
CA VAL A 231 -2.27 -1.50 -10.34
C VAL A 231 -0.88 -0.98 -10.64
N THR A 232 -0.56 0.17 -10.07
CA THR A 232 0.76 0.79 -10.16
C THR A 232 1.44 0.71 -8.80
N LEU A 233 2.69 0.25 -8.80
CA LEU A 233 3.57 0.24 -7.63
C LEU A 233 4.82 1.04 -7.97
N THR A 234 5.32 1.81 -7.03
CA THR A 234 6.49 2.66 -7.21
C THR A 234 7.59 2.29 -6.25
N PHE A 235 8.85 2.47 -6.65
CA PHE A 235 9.98 2.37 -5.75
C PHE A 235 11.17 3.17 -6.27
N THR A 236 12.07 3.57 -5.38
CA THR A 236 13.29 4.33 -5.67
C THR A 236 14.51 3.54 -5.21
N ILE A 237 15.55 3.55 -6.04
CA ILE A 237 16.83 2.91 -5.74
C ILE A 237 17.67 3.83 -4.86
N CYS A 238 18.27 3.28 -3.81
CA CYS A 238 19.18 4.04 -2.94
C CYS A 238 20.31 4.68 -3.76
N GLN A 239 20.65 5.94 -3.45
CA GLN A 239 21.86 6.54 -3.99
C GLN A 239 23.08 5.99 -3.23
N PRO A 240 24.20 5.70 -3.91
CA PRO A 240 25.45 5.49 -3.20
C PRO A 240 25.76 6.75 -2.40
N ALA A 241 26.17 6.57 -1.13
CA ALA A 241 26.61 7.69 -0.31
C ALA A 241 27.64 8.50 -1.09
N ALA A 242 27.44 9.82 -1.18
CA ALA A 242 28.45 10.69 -1.75
C ALA A 242 29.75 10.42 -1.00
N THR A 243 30.76 9.90 -1.70
CA THR A 243 32.11 9.84 -1.15
C THR A 243 32.51 11.28 -0.87
N ASP A 244 32.59 11.63 0.41
CA ASP A 244 33.17 12.89 0.86
C ASP A 244 34.53 13.02 0.14
N PRO A 245 34.82 14.11 -0.58
CA PRO A 245 36.08 14.25 -1.27
C PRO A 245 37.18 14.10 -0.23
N ALA A 246 38.07 13.12 -0.44
CA ALA A 246 39.23 12.91 0.41
C ALA A 246 39.87 14.26 0.74
N ALA A 247 39.93 14.58 2.03
CA ALA A 247 40.64 15.75 2.53
C ALA A 247 42.00 15.84 1.81
N PRO A 248 42.35 17.00 1.23
CA PRO A 248 43.55 17.10 0.42
C PRO A 248 44.76 16.68 1.26
N ALA A 249 45.55 15.74 0.72
CA ALA A 249 46.82 15.37 1.30
C ALA A 249 47.68 16.63 1.44
N ASP A 250 48.02 16.96 2.69
CA ASP A 250 48.95 18.02 3.05
C ASP A 250 50.29 17.80 2.31
N LYS A 251 50.51 18.62 1.30
CA LYS A 251 51.78 18.76 0.59
C LYS A 251 52.13 20.25 0.59
N ASP A 252 52.54 20.80 1.73
CA ASP A 252 53.52 21.88 1.69
C ASP A 252 54.27 22.06 3.01
N LYS A 253 55.58 21.75 2.99
CA LYS A 253 56.57 22.44 3.83
C LYS A 253 57.92 22.42 3.10
N GLY A 254 58.00 23.19 2.02
CA GLY A 254 59.26 23.70 1.51
C GLY A 254 59.51 25.12 2.03
N GLU A 255 60.25 25.28 3.12
CA GLU A 255 60.64 26.59 3.64
C GLU A 255 62.15 26.80 3.44
N THR A 256 62.49 27.65 2.46
CA THR A 256 63.78 28.33 2.28
C THR A 256 63.44 29.81 2.14
N ALA A 257 64.13 30.81 2.69
CA ALA A 257 65.43 30.95 3.33
C ALA A 257 65.40 32.27 4.15
N GLN A 258 66.37 32.51 5.06
CA GLN A 258 67.29 33.66 4.91
C GLN A 258 68.44 33.64 5.93
N SER A 259 69.61 34.05 5.43
CA SER A 259 70.93 34.18 6.05
C SER A 259 71.07 35.44 6.93
N ALA A 260 71.86 35.38 8.02
CA ALA A 260 73.11 36.15 8.17
C ALA A 260 73.71 36.10 9.60
N ALA A 261 74.99 35.75 9.65
CA ALA A 261 76.08 36.31 10.48
C ALA A 261 75.97 36.37 12.02
N GLY A 262 76.96 35.75 12.68
CA GLY A 262 77.76 36.49 13.66
C GLY A 262 77.96 35.86 15.05
N VAL A 263 79.23 35.52 15.28
CA VAL A 263 79.98 35.75 16.54
C VAL A 263 79.90 34.71 17.67
N LEU A 264 81.12 34.26 17.97
CA LEU A 264 81.67 33.49 19.08
C LEU A 264 81.20 33.91 20.49
N GLY A 265 81.09 32.89 21.37
CA GLY A 265 81.56 32.96 22.76
C GLY A 265 80.50 32.79 23.83
N GLY A 266 80.80 31.95 24.85
CA GLY A 266 80.24 32.15 26.19
C GLY A 266 79.80 30.90 26.95
N LEU A 267 80.67 30.46 27.86
CA LEU A 267 80.46 29.55 28.99
C LEU A 267 79.20 29.80 29.85
N GLY A 268 78.71 28.74 30.50
CA GLY A 268 77.88 28.80 31.73
C GLY A 268 76.80 27.71 31.76
N SER A 269 77.07 26.47 32.21
CA SER A 269 77.10 25.99 33.60
C SER A 269 75.76 25.99 34.35
N ARG A 270 75.46 24.80 34.92
CA ARG A 270 74.52 24.42 36.01
C ARG A 270 73.10 24.03 35.58
N ASN A 271 72.53 22.84 35.86
CA ASN A 271 72.56 21.83 36.93
C ASN A 271 71.18 21.78 37.63
N THR A 272 70.81 20.60 38.11
CA THR A 272 69.67 20.20 38.98
C THR A 272 68.35 19.97 38.24
N GLY A 273 67.63 18.85 38.37
CA GLY A 273 67.74 17.61 39.13
C GLY A 273 66.64 16.66 38.58
N LEU A 274 66.96 15.38 38.34
CA LEU A 274 66.60 14.23 39.19
C LEU A 274 65.08 14.03 39.36
N ASP A 275 64.58 13.04 38.60
CA ASP A 275 63.85 11.85 39.05
C ASP A 275 62.94 11.98 40.27
N GLU A 276 61.64 11.71 40.08
CA GLU A 276 60.98 10.42 40.39
C GLU A 276 59.68 10.27 39.58
#